data_AF-A0A9Q9UV32-F1
#
_entry.id   AF-A0A9Q9UV32-F1
#
_cell.length_a   1.000
_cell.length_b   1.000
_cell.length_c   1.000
_cell.angle_alpha   90.00
_cell.angle_beta   90.00
_cell.angle_gamma   90.00
#
_symmetry.space_group_name_H-M   'P 1'
#
loop_
_entity.id
_entity.type
_entity.pdbx_description
1 polymer ?
#
loop_
_entity_poly.entity_id
_entity_poly.type
_entity_poly.pdbx_seq_one_letter_code
_entity_poly.pdbx_strand_id
1 'polypeptide(L)'
;MSTKATLAHHDSEDGKPSWHFYEEVFETGVVYLELEGVSVELRTREQGGADVVLRLPVETAKQLGLHTCVPPERWTLICDQHNV
;
A
#
# COMPACT_ATOMS: atom_id res chain seq x y z
N MET A 1 -6.01 -25.46 -0.67
CA MET A 1 -4.69 -25.17 -0.07
C MET A 1 -4.28 -23.80 -0.60
N SER A 2 -4.18 -22.79 0.25
CA SER A 2 -3.67 -21.48 -0.16
C SER A 2 -2.15 -21.53 -0.17
N THR A 3 -1.50 -21.00 -1.20
CA THR A 3 -0.04 -20.88 -1.29
C THR A 3 0.48 -19.58 -0.67
N LYS A 4 -0.42 -18.68 -0.28
CA LYS A 4 -0.11 -17.41 0.38
C LYS A 4 0.19 -17.61 1.86
N ALA A 5 1.38 -17.20 2.31
CA ALA A 5 1.75 -17.06 3.70
C ALA A 5 1.59 -15.58 4.12
N THR A 6 0.57 -15.28 4.92
CA THR A 6 0.28 -13.91 5.38
C THR A 6 1.37 -13.39 6.31
N LEU A 7 1.93 -12.23 5.98
CA LEU A 7 2.85 -11.48 6.82
C LEU A 7 2.10 -10.44 7.68
N ALA A 8 1.19 -9.70 7.05
CA ALA A 8 0.31 -8.74 7.70
C ALA A 8 -0.93 -8.51 6.83
N HIS A 9 -2.04 -8.09 7.42
CA HIS A 9 -3.20 -7.66 6.66
C HIS A 9 -4.00 -6.62 7.46
N HIS A 10 -4.84 -5.89 6.74
CA HIS A 10 -5.90 -5.08 7.31
C HIS A 10 -7.18 -5.39 6.55
N ASP A 11 -8.16 -5.91 7.27
CA ASP A 11 -9.48 -6.13 6.72
C ASP A 11 -10.26 -4.82 6.70
N SER A 12 -11.08 -4.64 5.67
CA SER A 12 -11.91 -3.45 5.52
C SER A 12 -12.99 -3.44 6.61
N GLU A 13 -13.14 -2.29 7.26
CA GLU A 13 -14.36 -1.96 8.00
C GLU A 13 -15.15 -0.92 7.18
N ASP A 14 -16.42 -1.22 6.90
CA ASP A 14 -17.39 -0.27 6.34
C ASP A 14 -16.95 0.45 5.05
N GLY A 15 -16.38 -0.28 4.09
CA GLY A 15 -16.04 0.25 2.76
C GLY A 15 -14.72 1.04 2.70
N LYS A 16 -13.91 1.00 3.76
CA LYS A 16 -12.53 1.50 3.76
C LYS A 16 -11.60 0.57 2.96
N PRO A 17 -10.44 1.03 2.49
CA PRO A 17 -9.48 0.15 1.81
C PRO A 17 -8.98 -0.98 2.72
N SER A 18 -8.87 -2.18 2.17
CA SER A 18 -8.20 -3.35 2.77
C SER A 18 -6.85 -3.60 2.09
N TRP A 19 -5.97 -4.32 2.79
CA TRP A 19 -4.71 -4.76 2.21
C TRP A 19 -4.23 -6.09 2.79
N HIS A 20 -3.51 -6.85 1.98
CA HIS A 20 -2.92 -8.13 2.36
C HIS A 20 -1.46 -8.15 1.92
N PHE A 21 -0.56 -8.27 2.90
CA PHE A 21 0.88 -8.40 2.70
C PHE A 21 1.29 -9.84 2.96
N TYR A 22 1.86 -10.51 1.96
CA TYR A 22 2.11 -11.95 2.01
C TYR A 22 3.31 -12.39 1.16
N GLU A 23 3.77 -13.62 1.39
CA GLU A 23 4.72 -14.34 0.55
C GLU A 23 4.02 -15.50 -0.17
N GLU A 24 4.49 -15.87 -1.35
CA GLU A 24 4.12 -17.15 -1.96
C GLU A 24 5.11 -18.22 -1.51
N VAL A 25 4.62 -19.31 -0.92
CA VAL A 25 5.47 -20.36 -0.29
C VAL A 25 6.49 -20.98 -1.26
N PHE A 26 6.24 -20.88 -2.57
CA PHE A 26 7.10 -21.42 -3.63
C PHE A 26 7.96 -20.37 -4.34
N GLU A 27 7.86 -19.08 -3.97
CA GLU A 27 8.63 -17.98 -4.56
C GLU A 27 9.47 -17.28 -3.48
N THR A 28 10.78 -17.51 -3.51
CA THR A 28 11.69 -17.01 -2.47
C THR A 28 12.17 -15.60 -2.76
N GLY A 29 12.17 -14.74 -1.74
CA GLY A 29 12.72 -13.38 -1.84
C GLY A 29 11.76 -12.34 -2.45
N VAL A 30 10.50 -12.71 -2.65
CA VAL A 30 9.45 -11.83 -3.17
C VAL A 30 8.32 -11.73 -2.15
N VAL A 31 7.87 -10.51 -1.92
CA VAL A 31 6.71 -10.20 -1.08
C VAL A 31 5.66 -9.49 -1.94
N TYR A 32 4.39 -9.73 -1.63
CA TYR A 32 3.25 -9.21 -2.35
C TYR A 32 2.47 -8.30 -1.44
N LEU A 33 2.10 -7.12 -1.96
CA LEU A 33 1.14 -6.23 -1.33
C LEU A 33 -0.08 -6.13 -2.24
N GLU A 34 -1.17 -6.73 -1.80
CA GLU A 34 -2.48 -6.62 -2.42
C GLU A 34 -3.26 -5.47 -1.76
N LEU A 35 -3.82 -4.57 -2.55
CA LEU A 35 -4.57 -3.39 -2.10
C LEU A 35 -5.95 -3.40 -2.73
N GLU A 36 -6.99 -3.29 -1.92
CA GLU A 36 -8.38 -3.25 -2.36
C GLU A 36 -8.99 -1.88 -2.03
N GLY A 37 -9.87 -1.37 -2.89
CA GLY A 37 -10.52 -0.07 -2.67
C GLY A 37 -9.62 1.15 -2.86
N VAL A 38 -8.46 1.00 -3.51
CA VAL A 38 -7.54 2.11 -3.85
C VAL A 38 -7.51 2.38 -5.36
N SER A 39 -7.21 3.62 -5.77
CA SER A 39 -7.03 3.96 -7.17
C SER A 39 -5.57 3.78 -7.59
N VAL A 40 -5.37 3.12 -8.74
CA VAL A 40 -4.05 2.85 -9.33
C VAL A 40 -3.97 3.52 -10.69
N GLU A 41 -2.88 4.24 -10.94
CA GLU A 41 -2.50 4.70 -12.27
C GLU A 41 -1.24 3.94 -12.72
N LEU A 42 -1.35 3.20 -13.82
CA LEU A 42 -0.26 2.46 -14.44
C LEU A 42 0.20 3.18 -15.70
N ARG A 43 1.47 3.58 -15.74
CA ARG A 43 2.09 4.16 -16.93
C ARG A 43 3.18 3.23 -17.43
N THR A 44 2.94 2.58 -18.56
CA THR A 44 3.96 1.78 -19.24
C THR A 44 4.93 2.69 -19.97
N ARG A 45 6.22 2.31 -19.98
CA ARG A 45 7.27 3.06 -20.67
C ARG A 45 7.57 2.40 -22.02
N GLU A 46 7.83 3.21 -23.05
CA GLU A 46 8.07 2.73 -24.43
C GLU A 46 9.22 1.73 -24.55
N GLN A 47 10.21 1.80 -23.64
CA GLN A 47 11.39 0.94 -23.62
C GLN A 47 11.25 -0.28 -22.70
N GLY A 48 10.03 -0.55 -22.21
CA GLY A 48 9.76 -1.55 -21.19
C GLY A 48 9.78 -0.99 -19.77
N GLY A 49 9.08 -1.68 -18.87
CA GLY A 49 8.86 -1.23 -17.50
C GLY A 49 7.59 -0.40 -17.33
N ALA A 50 7.23 -0.15 -16.07
CA ALA A 50 6.04 0.60 -15.71
C ALA A 50 6.28 1.45 -14.46
N ASP A 51 5.71 2.65 -14.46
CA ASP A 51 5.52 3.45 -13.27
C ASP A 51 4.13 3.16 -12.69
N VAL A 52 4.09 2.93 -11.38
CA VAL A 52 2.85 2.73 -10.64
C VAL A 52 2.69 3.89 -9.67
N VAL A 53 1.58 4.62 -9.81
CA VAL A 53 1.18 5.67 -8.86
C VAL A 53 -0.06 5.19 -8.13
N LEU A 54 0.04 5.09 -6.80
CA LEU A 54 -1.05 4.68 -5.92
C LEU A 54 -1.63 5.89 -5.21
N ARG A 55 -2.95 6.10 -5.30
CA ARG A 55 -3.65 7.08 -4.47
C ARG A 55 -4.16 6.38 -3.21
N LEU A 56 -3.44 6.56 -2.11
CA LEU A 56 -3.76 5.95 -0.82
C LEU A 56 -4.36 7.00 0.14
N PRO A 57 -5.40 6.66 0.92
CA PRO A 57 -5.77 7.45 2.09
C PRO A 57 -4.62 7.53 3.09
N VAL A 58 -4.53 8.64 3.83
CA VAL A 58 -3.46 8.87 4.82
C VAL A 58 -3.39 7.74 5.86
N GLU A 59 -4.55 7.27 6.34
CA GLU A 59 -4.62 6.15 7.29
C GLU A 59 -4.02 4.86 6.71
N THR A 60 -4.33 4.51 5.44
CA THR A 60 -3.74 3.34 4.77
C THR A 60 -2.23 3.49 4.62
N ALA A 61 -1.75 4.66 4.21
CA ALA A 61 -0.31 4.93 4.11
C ALA A 61 0.40 4.84 5.48
N LYS A 62 -0.28 5.24 6.56
CA LYS A 62 0.21 5.10 7.93
C LYS A 62 0.27 3.63 8.36
N GLN A 63 -0.78 2.85 8.11
CA GLN A 63 -0.85 1.41 8.38
C GLN A 63 0.26 0.63 7.67
N LEU A 64 0.58 1.02 6.42
CA LEU A 64 1.69 0.47 5.64
C LEU A 64 3.07 0.97 6.08
N GLY A 65 3.14 1.81 7.12
CA GLY A 65 4.41 2.32 7.66
C GLY A 65 5.09 3.39 6.81
N LEU A 66 4.48 3.86 5.71
CA LEU A 66 5.10 4.82 4.78
C LEU A 66 5.43 6.18 5.44
N HIS A 67 4.71 6.51 6.51
CA HIS A 67 4.98 7.70 7.34
C HIS A 67 6.38 7.70 7.96
N THR A 68 6.99 6.52 8.16
CA THR A 68 8.34 6.40 8.73
C THR A 68 9.45 6.69 7.72
N CYS A 69 9.12 6.69 6.42
CA CYS A 69 10.07 6.92 5.33
C CYS A 69 10.25 8.40 4.99
N VAL A 70 9.55 9.30 5.68
CA VAL A 70 9.60 10.75 5.45
C VAL A 70 9.93 11.51 6.74
N PRO A 71 10.54 12.71 6.67
CA PRO A 71 10.76 13.54 7.85
C PRO A 71 9.44 13.81 8.60
N PRO A 72 9.41 13.69 9.95
CA PRO A 72 8.19 13.83 10.74
C PRO A 72 7.42 15.13 10.48
N GLU A 73 8.14 16.25 10.32
CA GLU A 73 7.55 17.57 10.09
C GLU A 73 6.77 17.62 8.78
N ARG A 74 7.22 16.88 7.76
CA ARG A 74 6.52 16.78 6.48
C ARG A 74 5.29 15.90 6.57
N TRP A 75 5.33 14.84 7.38
CA TRP A 75 4.18 13.98 7.59
C TRP A 75 3.08 14.69 8.38
N THR A 76 3.43 15.44 9.43
CA THR A 76 2.47 16.22 10.24
C THR A 76 1.66 17.19 9.39
N LEU A 77 2.28 17.89 8.45
CA LEU A 77 1.59 18.81 7.53
C LEU A 77 0.50 18.11 6.68
N ILE A 78 0.73 16.86 6.27
CA ILE A 78 -0.24 16.09 5.47
C ILE A 78 -1.44 15.70 6.34
N CYS A 79 -1.21 15.34 7.61
CA CYS A 79 -2.27 15.02 8.56
C CYS A 79 -3.13 16.25 8.90
N ASP A 80 -2.51 17.41 9.12
CA ASP A 80 -3.22 18.64 9.51
C ASP A 80 -4.16 19.14 8.40
N GLN A 81 -3.82 18.90 7.13
CA GLN A 81 -4.65 19.25 5.98
C GLN A 81 -5.92 18.38 5.83
N HIS A 82 -6.02 17.25 6.54
CA HIS A 82 -7.20 16.37 6.53
C HIS A 82 -8.17 16.64 7.69
N ASN A 83 -7.85 17.58 8.59
CA ASN A 83 -8.66 17.96 9.76
C ASN A 83 -9.45 19.28 9.58
N VAL A 84 -9.68 19.72 8.34
CA VAL A 84 -10.42 20.96 8.00
C VAL A 84 -11.68 20.67 7.21
#